data_AF-A0A2D7HJP3-F1
#
_entry.id   AF-A0A2D7HJP3-F1
#
_cell.length_a   1.000
_cell.length_b   1.000
_cell.length_c   1.000
_cell.angle_alpha   90.00
_cell.angle_beta   90.00
_cell.angle_gamma   90.00
#
_symmetry.space_group_name_H-M   'P 1'
#
loop_
_entity.id
_entity.type
_entity.pdbx_description
1 polymer ?
#
loop_
_entity_poly.entity_id
_entity_poly.type
_entity_poly.pdbx_seq_one_letter_code
_entity_poly.pdbx_strand_id
1 'polypeptide(L)'
;MSVKRVRFANFSPLLILILFNGLFAGSLSADAPLQEKMAPFIGRWVGTSKAFGGFEGTVDEGDIAWDLSFRWVPGKNAVEHKWHITYAVSGKNFSSGTEFFYLDAESGEFKVISSGMDGNVAWSNKGTVRWIKEGHEVSLREKTVNGTQSTYVVRRVKDGPNTLLLSLPSRVIDGEELGEVKSFPLERRTDARKSNQKLAVSFFEYLLSDPEKLKPSLHADFKFTYMGKIEGTLLPYGVPYATNEFFEKWLPHIPKLVPAGIELKTLQVISSDEGVAVVQKGDAQGKYGRYDNDYVWIFNFKDGLIFSVEEYNSDFLVASRLYGQKVKTPPE
;
A
#
# COMPACT_ATOMS: atom_id res chain seq x y z
N MET A 1 -19.43 -19.05 6.28
CA MET A 1 -19.41 -17.68 5.70
C MET A 1 -20.74 -17.03 6.01
N SER A 2 -20.73 -16.02 6.89
CA SER A 2 -21.93 -15.40 7.45
C SER A 2 -22.47 -14.31 6.52
N VAL A 3 -23.74 -14.40 6.17
CA VAL A 3 -24.50 -13.43 5.36
C VAL A 3 -24.95 -12.31 6.28
N LYS A 4 -24.51 -11.07 6.02
CA LYS A 4 -25.03 -9.87 6.69
C LYS A 4 -25.96 -9.13 5.73
N ARG A 5 -27.27 -9.29 5.91
CA ARG A 5 -28.28 -8.35 5.41
C ARG A 5 -28.24 -7.09 6.26
N VAL A 6 -28.13 -5.91 5.66
CA VAL A 6 -28.31 -4.63 6.34
C VAL A 6 -29.41 -3.87 5.61
N ARG A 7 -30.49 -3.55 6.34
CA ARG A 7 -31.59 -2.67 5.91
C ARG A 7 -31.24 -1.24 6.33
N PHE A 8 -31.57 -0.25 5.50
CA PHE A 8 -31.51 1.17 5.89
C PHE A 8 -32.46 1.43 7.09
N ALA A 9 -31.99 2.25 8.02
CA ALA A 9 -32.30 2.24 9.45
C ALA A 9 -33.74 2.66 9.86
N ASN A 10 -34.22 2.03 10.94
CA ASN A 10 -34.96 2.66 12.03
C ASN A 10 -34.24 2.29 13.35
N PHE A 11 -33.95 3.29 14.19
CA PHE A 11 -33.16 3.20 15.42
C PHE A 11 -33.91 2.50 16.58
N SER A 12 -33.27 1.55 17.27
CA SER A 12 -32.96 1.59 18.73
C SER A 12 -32.16 0.35 19.19
N PRO A 13 -31.33 0.43 20.25
CA PRO A 13 -30.18 -0.44 20.44
C PRO A 13 -30.43 -1.60 21.42
N LEU A 14 -29.86 -2.77 21.12
CA LEU A 14 -29.49 -3.75 22.14
C LEU A 14 -28.16 -4.40 21.73
N LEU A 15 -27.07 -3.86 22.27
CA LEU A 15 -25.72 -4.38 22.09
C LEU A 15 -25.54 -5.57 23.04
N ILE A 16 -25.75 -6.80 22.54
CA ILE A 16 -25.31 -8.01 23.23
C ILE A 16 -23.87 -8.28 22.78
N LEU A 17 -22.91 -7.89 23.62
CA LEU A 17 -21.49 -8.17 23.46
C LEU A 17 -21.22 -9.61 23.90
N ILE A 18 -21.21 -10.56 22.95
CA ILE A 18 -20.68 -11.90 23.22
C ILE A 18 -19.16 -11.85 23.00
N LEU A 19 -18.42 -11.69 24.10
CA LEU A 19 -16.97 -11.90 24.14
C LEU A 19 -16.67 -13.39 23.99
N PHE A 20 -16.44 -13.84 22.76
CA PHE A 20 -15.70 -15.08 22.55
C PHE A 20 -14.23 -14.82 22.87
N ASN A 21 -13.84 -15.07 24.12
CA ASN A 21 -12.45 -15.32 24.50
C ASN A 21 -12.00 -16.65 23.88
N GLY A 22 -11.71 -16.62 22.58
CA GLY A 22 -10.91 -17.63 21.93
C GLY A 22 -9.46 -17.41 22.31
N LEU A 23 -9.00 -18.13 23.34
CA LEU A 23 -7.59 -18.43 23.58
C LEU A 23 -7.00 -19.07 22.32
N PHE A 24 -6.49 -18.27 21.39
CA PHE A 24 -5.50 -18.75 20.45
C PHE A 24 -4.20 -18.91 21.25
N ALA A 25 -4.02 -20.11 21.79
CA ALA A 25 -2.70 -20.58 22.19
C ALA A 25 -1.75 -20.35 21.01
N GLY A 26 -0.70 -19.58 21.25
CA GLY A 26 0.18 -19.07 20.22
C GLY A 26 0.79 -20.17 19.38
N SER A 27 0.60 -20.08 18.06
CA SER A 27 1.66 -20.51 17.16
C SER A 27 2.81 -19.52 17.36
N LEU A 28 3.71 -19.82 18.29
CA LEU A 28 5.04 -19.20 18.28
C LEU A 28 5.63 -19.54 16.91
N SER A 29 5.57 -18.58 15.98
CA SER A 29 6.31 -18.68 14.73
C SER A 29 7.78 -18.83 15.08
N ALA A 30 8.50 -19.68 14.34
CA ALA A 30 9.85 -20.13 14.67
C ALA A 30 10.86 -19.02 15.06
N ASP A 31 10.67 -17.77 14.65
CA ASP A 31 11.56 -16.65 14.97
C ASP A 31 10.83 -15.41 15.52
N ALA A 32 10.10 -15.55 16.64
CA ALA A 32 9.46 -14.41 17.31
C ALA A 32 10.39 -13.20 17.57
N PRO A 33 11.67 -13.38 17.96
CA PRO A 33 12.58 -12.26 18.16
C PRO A 33 12.93 -11.51 16.85
N LEU A 34 13.09 -12.21 15.72
CA LEU A 34 13.32 -11.56 14.43
C LEU A 34 12.10 -10.73 14.03
N GLN A 35 10.91 -11.31 14.21
CA GLN A 35 9.64 -10.69 13.86
C GLN A 35 9.40 -9.41 14.63
N GLU A 36 9.59 -9.44 15.94
CA GLU A 36 9.46 -8.26 16.80
C GLU A 36 10.45 -7.16 16.39
N LYS A 37 11.73 -7.50 16.22
CA LYS A 37 12.78 -6.51 15.99
C LYS A 37 12.77 -5.93 14.58
N MET A 38 12.39 -6.70 13.56
CA MET A 38 12.37 -6.22 12.18
C MET A 38 11.02 -5.64 11.74
N ALA A 39 9.92 -5.91 12.45
CA ALA A 39 8.59 -5.38 12.12
C ALA A 39 8.58 -3.86 11.83
N PRO A 40 9.26 -2.99 12.62
CA PRO A 40 9.27 -1.54 12.34
C PRO A 40 9.92 -1.16 11.01
N PHE A 41 10.81 -2.00 10.47
CA PHE A 41 11.59 -1.74 9.26
C PHE A 41 10.90 -2.26 8.00
N ILE A 42 9.96 -3.21 8.11
CA ILE A 42 9.23 -3.77 6.97
C ILE A 42 8.53 -2.64 6.19
N GLY A 43 8.68 -2.67 4.87
CA GLY A 43 8.17 -1.64 3.96
C GLY A 43 9.26 -1.08 3.04
N ARG A 44 8.92 0.01 2.34
CA ARG A 44 9.82 0.70 1.42
C ARG A 44 10.23 2.05 2.02
N TRP A 45 11.49 2.43 1.83
CA TRP A 45 12.08 3.66 2.35
C TRP A 45 12.84 4.37 1.26
N VAL A 46 12.68 5.68 1.13
CA VAL A 46 13.29 6.47 0.07
C VAL A 46 13.88 7.75 0.64
N GLY A 47 14.91 8.29 -0.01
CA GLY A 47 15.52 9.54 0.44
C GLY A 47 16.73 9.91 -0.39
N THR A 48 17.51 10.86 0.09
CA THR A 48 18.69 11.36 -0.61
C THR A 48 19.84 11.55 0.36
N SER A 49 21.07 11.38 -0.11
CA SER A 49 22.28 11.74 0.61
C SER A 49 23.33 12.27 -0.37
N LYS A 50 24.42 12.80 0.17
CA LYS A 50 25.65 12.94 -0.62
C LYS A 50 26.17 11.55 -0.97
N ALA A 51 26.75 11.42 -2.17
CA ALA A 51 27.57 10.27 -2.50
C ALA A 51 28.71 10.15 -1.47
N PHE A 52 29.20 8.93 -1.28
CA PHE A 52 30.37 8.65 -0.46
C PHE A 52 31.24 7.63 -1.16
N GLY A 53 32.55 7.80 -1.09
CA GLY A 53 33.51 6.97 -1.78
C GLY A 53 33.97 5.77 -0.98
N GLY A 54 34.94 5.08 -1.56
CA GLY A 54 35.66 3.96 -0.96
C GLY A 54 35.29 2.62 -1.58
N PHE A 55 34.02 2.41 -1.96
CA PHE A 55 33.60 1.17 -2.59
C PHE A 55 34.03 1.14 -4.06
N GLU A 56 34.56 0.00 -4.48
CA GLU A 56 35.08 -0.18 -5.84
C GLU A 56 33.95 0.02 -6.88
N GLY A 57 34.19 0.87 -7.88
CA GLY A 57 33.18 1.21 -8.89
C GLY A 57 32.29 2.40 -8.54
N THR A 58 32.48 3.03 -7.38
CA THR A 58 31.77 4.26 -6.99
C THR A 58 32.62 5.52 -7.17
N VAL A 59 31.95 6.63 -7.39
CA VAL A 59 32.51 8.00 -7.43
C VAL A 59 31.92 8.79 -6.26
N ASP A 60 32.80 9.43 -5.49
CA ASP A 60 32.48 10.21 -4.29
C ASP A 60 32.06 11.65 -4.60
N GLU A 61 31.14 11.81 -5.56
CA GLU A 61 30.72 13.15 -6.00
C GLU A 61 29.22 13.21 -6.28
N GLY A 62 28.61 14.32 -5.84
CA GLY A 62 27.22 14.64 -6.10
C GLY A 62 26.24 14.07 -5.08
N ASP A 63 24.97 14.03 -5.48
CA ASP A 63 23.86 13.53 -4.68
C ASP A 63 23.40 12.17 -5.21
N ILE A 64 22.99 11.29 -4.30
CA ILE A 64 22.45 9.97 -4.59
C ILE A 64 21.04 9.82 -4.02
N ALA A 65 20.18 9.14 -4.78
CA ALA A 65 18.83 8.79 -4.38
C ALA A 65 18.77 7.35 -3.91
N TRP A 66 18.12 7.13 -2.77
CA TRP A 66 17.99 5.84 -2.09
C TRP A 66 16.61 5.26 -2.30
N ASP A 67 16.55 3.96 -2.58
CA ASP A 67 15.34 3.16 -2.59
C ASP A 67 15.60 1.82 -1.90
N LEU A 68 15.10 1.68 -0.67
CA LEU A 68 15.24 0.49 0.15
C LEU A 68 13.91 -0.24 0.28
N SER A 69 13.93 -1.56 0.34
CA SER A 69 12.75 -2.35 0.71
C SER A 69 13.12 -3.47 1.67
N PHE A 70 12.30 -3.66 2.71
CA PHE A 70 12.37 -4.78 3.64
C PHE A 70 11.07 -5.57 3.54
N ARG A 71 11.17 -6.88 3.30
CA ARG A 71 10.01 -7.77 3.22
C ARG A 71 10.27 -9.08 3.94
N TRP A 72 9.22 -9.64 4.52
CA TRP A 72 9.26 -11.02 5.01
C TRP A 72 9.45 -11.99 3.85
N VAL A 73 10.38 -12.93 4.03
CA VAL A 73 10.42 -14.15 3.21
C VAL A 73 9.19 -15.01 3.58
N PRO A 74 8.57 -15.76 2.64
CA PRO A 74 7.47 -16.67 2.96
C PRO A 74 7.84 -17.58 4.14
N GLY A 75 6.95 -17.65 5.15
CA GLY A 75 7.23 -18.34 6.42
C GLY A 75 7.74 -17.44 7.55
N LYS A 76 8.14 -16.19 7.25
CA LYS A 76 8.58 -15.17 8.23
C LYS A 76 9.74 -15.60 9.15
N ASN A 77 10.62 -16.47 8.64
CA ASN A 77 11.87 -16.91 9.28
C ASN A 77 13.10 -16.10 8.82
N ALA A 78 12.94 -15.26 7.80
CA ALA A 78 13.96 -14.36 7.31
C ALA A 78 13.35 -13.06 6.78
N VAL A 79 14.18 -12.01 6.70
CA VAL A 79 13.84 -10.74 6.04
C VAL A 79 14.74 -10.56 4.83
N GLU A 80 14.13 -10.29 3.68
CA GLU A 80 14.84 -9.80 2.50
C GLU A 80 14.88 -8.28 2.55
N HIS A 81 16.08 -7.73 2.49
CA HIS A 81 16.38 -6.32 2.33
C HIS A 81 16.96 -6.10 0.94
N LYS A 82 16.38 -5.20 0.16
CA LYS A 82 16.90 -4.77 -1.14
C LYS A 82 17.17 -3.29 -1.14
N TRP A 83 18.18 -2.90 -1.88
CA TRP A 83 18.43 -1.50 -2.18
C TRP A 83 18.73 -1.28 -3.64
N HIS A 84 18.36 -0.11 -4.11
CA HIS A 84 18.80 0.46 -5.36
C HIS A 84 19.11 1.94 -5.13
N ILE A 85 20.34 2.33 -5.43
CA ILE A 85 20.85 3.67 -5.18
C ILE A 85 21.41 4.19 -6.49
N THR A 86 21.02 5.39 -6.88
CA THR A 86 21.41 6.01 -8.15
C THR A 86 21.93 7.41 -7.95
N TYR A 87 22.89 7.83 -8.76
CA TYR A 87 23.27 9.24 -8.85
C TYR A 87 22.08 10.08 -9.32
N ALA A 88 21.72 11.11 -8.57
CA ALA A 88 20.53 11.93 -8.82
C ALA A 88 20.56 12.61 -10.19
N VAL A 89 21.75 13.02 -10.66
CA VAL A 89 21.91 13.73 -11.94
C VAL A 89 21.90 12.77 -13.13
N SER A 90 22.66 11.67 -13.04
CA SER A 90 22.88 10.79 -14.20
C SER A 90 21.93 9.59 -14.25
N GLY A 91 21.25 9.27 -13.15
CA GLY A 91 20.46 8.05 -12.99
C GLY A 91 21.28 6.75 -13.01
N LYS A 92 22.62 6.83 -13.10
CA LYS A 92 23.49 5.65 -13.10
C LYS A 92 23.48 4.99 -11.72
N ASN A 93 23.65 3.66 -11.71
CA ASN A 93 23.79 2.88 -10.50
C ASN A 93 24.98 3.40 -9.66
N PHE A 94 24.71 3.75 -8.42
CA PHE A 94 25.72 3.95 -7.38
C PHE A 94 25.96 2.61 -6.67
N SER A 95 24.91 2.00 -6.14
CA SER A 95 24.97 0.68 -5.51
C SER A 95 23.59 0.01 -5.53
N SER A 96 23.56 -1.30 -5.73
CA SER A 96 22.34 -2.10 -5.65
C SER A 96 22.65 -3.46 -5.07
N GLY A 97 21.72 -4.06 -4.33
CA GLY A 97 21.98 -5.34 -3.69
C GLY A 97 20.76 -5.97 -3.04
N THR A 98 20.94 -7.23 -2.64
CA THR A 98 19.98 -7.99 -1.85
C THR A 98 20.70 -8.62 -0.66
N GLU A 99 20.15 -8.42 0.53
CA GLU A 99 20.63 -8.90 1.83
C GLU A 99 19.53 -9.71 2.52
N PHE A 100 19.88 -10.84 3.11
CA PHE A 100 18.96 -11.66 3.91
C PHE A 100 19.35 -11.63 5.38
N PHE A 101 18.43 -11.23 6.25
CA PHE A 101 18.55 -11.33 7.70
C PHE A 101 17.91 -12.63 8.16
N TYR A 102 18.64 -13.43 8.93
CA TYR A 102 18.13 -14.69 9.47
C TYR A 102 18.78 -15.03 10.81
N LEU A 103 18.11 -15.87 11.61
CA LEU A 103 18.69 -16.47 12.80
C LEU A 103 19.51 -17.71 12.39
N ASP A 104 20.80 -17.70 12.68
CA ASP A 104 21.67 -18.84 12.43
C ASP A 104 21.51 -19.88 13.55
N ALA A 105 21.01 -21.06 13.22
CA ALA A 105 20.69 -22.09 14.22
C ALA A 105 21.94 -22.66 14.90
N GLU A 106 23.10 -22.63 14.24
CA GLU A 106 24.36 -23.15 14.78
C GLU A 106 24.94 -22.20 15.84
N SER A 107 25.05 -20.91 15.54
CA SER A 107 25.61 -19.94 16.49
C SER A 107 24.57 -19.30 17.42
N GLY A 108 23.28 -19.41 17.10
CA GLY A 108 22.21 -18.68 17.80
C GLY A 108 22.26 -17.17 17.57
N GLU A 109 23.02 -16.70 16.58
CA GLU A 109 23.20 -15.28 16.29
C GLU A 109 22.43 -14.87 15.03
N PHE A 110 22.05 -13.60 14.97
CA PHE A 110 21.51 -13.03 13.74
C PHE A 110 22.62 -12.75 12.75
N LYS A 111 22.51 -13.31 11.56
CA LYS A 111 23.48 -13.17 10.48
C LYS A 111 22.84 -12.55 9.26
N VAL A 112 23.71 -12.04 8.38
CA VAL A 112 23.35 -11.66 7.03
C VAL A 112 24.24 -12.33 6.00
N ILE A 113 23.64 -12.55 4.84
CA ILE A 113 24.35 -12.82 3.58
C ILE A 113 23.82 -11.84 2.54
N SER A 114 24.71 -11.27 1.73
CA SER A 114 24.28 -10.36 0.68
C SER A 114 25.19 -10.37 -0.54
N SER A 115 24.66 -9.88 -1.65
CA SER A 115 25.39 -9.70 -2.91
C SER A 115 24.75 -8.59 -3.73
N GLY A 116 25.53 -7.98 -4.62
CA GLY A 116 25.08 -6.86 -5.40
C GLY A 116 26.14 -6.29 -6.33
N MET A 117 25.95 -5.02 -6.67
CA MET A 117 26.80 -4.25 -7.56
C MET A 117 27.00 -2.82 -7.05
N ASP A 118 28.25 -2.39 -6.99
CA ASP A 118 28.66 -1.00 -6.78
C ASP A 118 29.15 -0.43 -8.11
N GLY A 119 28.45 0.57 -8.63
CA GLY A 119 28.59 0.98 -10.02
C GLY A 119 28.38 -0.21 -10.97
N ASN A 120 29.47 -0.68 -11.57
CA ASN A 120 29.54 -1.85 -12.45
C ASN A 120 30.33 -3.04 -11.85
N VAL A 121 30.75 -2.97 -10.58
CA VAL A 121 31.57 -3.97 -9.90
C VAL A 121 30.69 -4.85 -9.02
N ALA A 122 30.71 -6.16 -9.25
CA ALA A 122 29.95 -7.10 -8.43
C ALA A 122 30.68 -7.44 -7.13
N TRP A 123 29.92 -7.65 -6.06
CA TRP A 123 30.43 -7.99 -4.75
C TRP A 123 29.52 -8.98 -4.02
N SER A 124 30.08 -9.64 -3.01
CA SER A 124 29.32 -10.45 -2.06
C SER A 124 29.89 -10.29 -0.66
N ASN A 125 29.04 -10.42 0.36
CA ASN A 125 29.46 -10.27 1.73
C ASN A 125 28.68 -11.19 2.68
N LYS A 126 29.21 -11.30 3.89
CA LYS A 126 28.55 -11.91 5.04
C LYS A 126 28.72 -11.01 6.24
N GLY A 127 27.79 -11.10 7.19
CA GLY A 127 27.84 -10.26 8.37
C GLY A 127 27.07 -10.78 9.56
N THR A 128 27.18 -10.03 10.65
CA THR A 128 26.46 -10.26 11.90
C THR A 128 25.59 -9.05 12.21
N VAL A 129 24.48 -9.28 12.91
CA VAL A 129 23.53 -8.24 13.29
C VAL A 129 23.60 -7.98 14.78
N ARG A 130 23.84 -6.72 15.15
CA ARG A 130 23.75 -6.25 16.53
C ARG A 130 22.50 -5.40 16.69
N TRP A 131 21.61 -5.81 17.57
CA TRP A 131 20.42 -5.02 17.91
C TRP A 131 20.81 -3.86 18.84
N ILE A 132 20.31 -2.67 18.53
CA ILE A 132 20.50 -1.47 19.34
C ILE A 132 19.13 -0.86 19.66
N LYS A 133 19.10 0.18 20.49
CA LYS A 133 17.86 0.88 20.81
C LYS A 133 17.25 1.45 19.51
N GLU A 134 15.97 1.14 19.27
CA GLU A 134 15.22 1.54 18.07
C GLU A 134 15.88 1.13 16.72
N GLY A 135 16.77 0.15 16.70
CA GLY A 135 17.66 -0.04 15.56
C GLY A 135 18.43 -1.34 15.50
N HIS A 136 19.24 -1.44 14.45
CA HIS A 136 20.23 -2.48 14.29
C HIS A 136 21.47 -1.97 13.56
N GLU A 137 22.56 -2.67 13.80
CA GLU A 137 23.80 -2.53 13.06
C GLU A 137 24.13 -3.85 12.39
N VAL A 138 24.65 -3.75 11.17
CA VAL A 138 25.11 -4.90 10.41
C VAL A 138 26.59 -4.72 10.15
N SER A 139 27.41 -5.59 10.73
CA SER A 139 28.84 -5.63 10.52
C SER A 139 29.15 -6.56 9.36
N LEU A 140 29.72 -6.03 8.29
CA LEU A 140 29.88 -6.70 7.00
C LEU A 140 31.35 -6.93 6.68
N ARG A 141 31.62 -8.07 6.05
CA ARG A 141 32.90 -8.41 5.41
C ARG A 141 32.61 -8.75 3.96
N GLU A 142 33.10 -7.90 3.07
CA GLU A 142 32.81 -7.91 1.64
C GLU A 142 34.05 -8.19 0.81
N LYS A 143 33.83 -8.84 -0.33
CA LYS A 143 34.83 -9.01 -1.37
C LYS A 143 34.21 -8.74 -2.74
N THR A 144 34.89 -7.93 -3.55
CA THR A 144 34.52 -7.67 -4.94
C THR A 144 35.06 -8.75 -5.87
N VAL A 145 34.53 -8.83 -7.08
CA VAL A 145 35.06 -9.71 -8.15
C VAL A 145 36.50 -9.37 -8.54
N ASN A 146 36.95 -8.14 -8.33
CA ASN A 146 38.30 -7.68 -8.63
C ASN A 146 39.28 -7.88 -7.45
N GLY A 147 38.77 -8.30 -6.29
CA GLY A 147 39.59 -8.71 -5.14
C GLY A 147 39.71 -7.69 -4.01
N THR A 148 39.13 -6.50 -4.15
CA THR A 148 39.04 -5.52 -3.06
C THR A 148 38.28 -6.11 -1.88
N GLN A 149 38.84 -5.92 -0.69
CA GLN A 149 38.29 -6.40 0.57
C GLN A 149 37.85 -5.23 1.44
N SER A 150 36.61 -5.28 1.91
CA SER A 150 36.03 -4.22 2.71
C SER A 150 35.44 -4.78 4.00
N THR A 151 35.61 -4.05 5.10
CA THR A 151 34.83 -4.25 6.32
C THR A 151 34.14 -2.96 6.69
N TYR A 152 32.84 -3.03 7.00
CA TYR A 152 32.08 -1.84 7.32
C TYR A 152 30.87 -2.17 8.17
N VAL A 153 30.33 -1.15 8.83
CA VAL A 153 29.11 -1.25 9.61
C VAL A 153 28.04 -0.41 8.95
N VAL A 154 26.85 -0.97 8.75
CA VAL A 154 25.66 -0.22 8.36
C VAL A 154 24.74 -0.11 9.57
N ARG A 155 24.46 1.10 10.02
CA ARG A 155 23.55 1.37 11.14
C ARG A 155 22.22 1.90 10.60
N ARG A 156 21.13 1.34 11.13
CA ARG A 156 19.75 1.71 10.80
C ARG A 156 18.98 1.94 12.09
N VAL A 157 18.42 3.13 12.26
CA VAL A 157 17.69 3.53 13.49
C VAL A 157 16.35 4.15 13.10
N LYS A 158 15.28 3.75 13.78
CA LYS A 158 13.98 4.39 13.63
C LYS A 158 13.97 5.73 14.35
N ASP A 159 13.55 6.76 13.64
CA ASP A 159 13.17 8.05 14.20
C ASP A 159 11.67 8.24 13.97
N GLY A 160 10.86 7.76 14.91
CA GLY A 160 9.40 7.67 14.74
C GLY A 160 8.94 6.63 13.69
N PRO A 161 7.64 6.58 13.35
CA PRO A 161 7.07 5.53 12.51
C PRO A 161 7.49 5.60 11.03
N ASN A 162 7.76 6.81 10.54
CA ASN A 162 7.94 7.09 9.11
C ASN A 162 9.35 7.55 8.72
N THR A 163 10.27 7.74 9.66
CA THR A 163 11.67 8.10 9.34
C THR A 163 12.65 7.01 9.77
N LEU A 164 13.57 6.66 8.88
CA LEU A 164 14.65 5.71 9.09
C LEU A 164 15.98 6.46 8.91
N LEU A 165 16.78 6.54 9.95
CA LEU A 165 18.13 7.08 9.88
C LEU A 165 19.10 5.99 9.44
N LEU A 166 19.87 6.26 8.38
CA LEU A 166 20.92 5.37 7.89
C LEU A 166 22.29 6.05 8.04
N SER A 167 23.28 5.31 8.53
CA SER A 167 24.67 5.76 8.61
C SER A 167 25.66 4.60 8.42
N LEU A 168 26.91 4.93 8.09
CA LEU A 168 28.02 3.97 8.06
C LEU A 168 29.08 4.43 9.06
N PRO A 169 29.01 4.00 10.34
CA PRO A 169 29.88 4.52 11.39
C PRO A 169 31.35 4.06 11.28
N SER A 170 31.64 3.00 10.53
CA SER A 170 33.02 2.53 10.31
C SER A 170 33.12 1.84 8.97
N ARG A 171 34.23 2.10 8.26
CA ARG A 171 34.55 1.55 6.94
C ARG A 171 36.06 1.38 6.83
N VAL A 172 36.51 0.20 6.44
CA VAL A 172 37.90 -0.11 6.12
C VAL A 172 37.91 -0.81 4.77
N ILE A 173 38.71 -0.30 3.82
CA ILE A 173 38.74 -0.80 2.45
C ILE A 173 40.19 -0.99 2.04
N ASP A 174 40.55 -2.21 1.67
CA ASP A 174 41.93 -2.63 1.40
C ASP A 174 42.94 -2.20 2.48
N GLY A 175 42.48 -2.19 3.74
CA GLY A 175 43.27 -1.81 4.91
C GLY A 175 43.30 -0.32 5.23
N GLU A 176 42.72 0.53 4.38
CA GLU A 176 42.58 1.97 4.63
C GLU A 176 41.30 2.27 5.41
N GLU A 177 41.43 2.92 6.56
CA GLU A 177 40.28 3.39 7.35
C GLU A 177 39.70 4.65 6.72
N LEU A 178 38.41 4.60 6.39
CA LEU A 178 37.67 5.72 5.83
C LEU A 178 36.77 6.34 6.91
N GLY A 179 36.58 7.65 6.82
CA GLY A 179 35.71 8.39 7.73
C GLY A 179 34.27 7.89 7.74
N GLU A 180 33.54 8.20 8.81
CA GLU A 180 32.12 7.86 8.93
C GLU A 180 31.27 8.51 7.84
N VAL A 181 30.22 7.80 7.39
CA VAL A 181 29.10 8.44 6.70
C VAL A 181 28.09 8.81 7.77
N LYS A 182 27.97 10.13 8.02
CA LYS A 182 27.01 10.69 8.98
C LYS A 182 25.58 10.27 8.65
N SER A 183 24.74 10.22 9.68
CA SER A 183 23.35 9.81 9.52
C SER A 183 22.57 10.75 8.60
N PHE A 184 21.78 10.17 7.71
CA PHE A 184 20.80 10.88 6.89
C PHE A 184 19.44 10.18 6.96
N PRO A 185 18.33 10.93 6.82
CA PRO A 185 16.99 10.38 6.92
C PRO A 185 16.54 9.76 5.59
N LEU A 186 15.81 8.65 5.71
CA LEU A 186 15.00 8.04 4.67
C LEU A 186 13.55 8.03 5.15
N GLU A 187 12.65 8.44 4.27
CA GLU A 187 11.22 8.50 4.55
C GLU A 187 10.53 7.23 4.08
N ARG A 188 9.57 6.75 4.87
CA ARG A 188 8.75 5.60 4.52
C ARG A 188 7.93 5.95 3.28
N ARG A 189 8.18 5.23 2.18
CA ARG A 189 7.30 5.29 1.02
C ARG A 189 6.04 4.50 1.33
N THR A 190 4.93 5.20 1.55
CA THR A 190 3.62 4.58 1.66
C THR A 190 3.31 3.83 0.36
N ASP A 191 2.88 2.57 0.46
CA ASP A 191 2.39 1.78 -0.67
C ASP A 191 1.03 2.39 -1.05
N ALA A 192 1.06 3.47 -1.84
CA ALA A 192 -0.10 4.23 -2.27
C ALA A 192 -1.18 3.29 -2.82
N ARG A 193 -0.78 2.32 -3.65
CA ARG A 193 -1.66 1.26 -4.12
C ARG A 193 -2.42 0.51 -3.02
N LYS A 194 -1.74 0.03 -1.96
CA LYS A 194 -2.43 -0.66 -0.85
C LYS A 194 -3.35 0.27 -0.06
N SER A 195 -2.91 1.49 0.21
CA SER A 195 -3.71 2.48 0.93
C SER A 195 -4.96 2.87 0.13
N ASN A 196 -4.79 3.16 -1.16
CA ASN A 196 -5.85 3.49 -2.10
C ASN A 196 -6.84 2.33 -2.23
N GLN A 197 -6.34 1.09 -2.37
CA GLN A 197 -7.19 -0.10 -2.41
C GLN A 197 -8.05 -0.24 -1.15
N LYS A 198 -7.46 -0.03 0.03
CA LYS A 198 -8.20 -0.09 1.31
C LYS A 198 -9.29 0.99 1.36
N LEU A 199 -8.98 2.23 0.98
CA LEU A 199 -9.93 3.33 0.95
C LEU A 199 -11.08 3.06 -0.04
N ALA A 200 -10.79 2.59 -1.25
CA ALA A 200 -11.80 2.27 -2.25
C ALA A 200 -12.76 1.16 -1.79
N VAL A 201 -12.27 0.14 -1.09
CA VAL A 201 -13.14 -0.93 -0.55
C VAL A 201 -13.97 -0.42 0.63
N SER A 202 -13.36 0.32 1.56
CA SER A 202 -14.09 0.90 2.70
C SER A 202 -15.10 1.96 2.30
N PHE A 203 -14.97 2.56 1.11
CA PHE A 203 -15.96 3.48 0.57
C PHE A 203 -17.37 2.86 0.57
N PHE A 204 -17.51 1.62 0.08
CA PHE A 204 -18.81 0.95 0.03
C PHE A 204 -19.34 0.54 1.41
N GLU A 205 -18.44 0.17 2.33
CA GLU A 205 -18.81 -0.16 3.71
C GLU A 205 -19.47 1.05 4.38
N TYR A 206 -18.87 2.24 4.25
CA TYR A 206 -19.42 3.47 4.80
C TYR A 206 -20.62 3.97 4.02
N LEU A 207 -20.59 3.95 2.68
CA LEU A 207 -21.71 4.35 1.82
C LEU A 207 -23.02 3.64 2.18
N LEU A 208 -22.95 2.34 2.49
CA LEU A 208 -24.14 1.53 2.79
C LEU A 208 -24.55 1.53 4.27
N SER A 209 -23.65 1.92 5.19
CA SER A 209 -23.92 1.86 6.63
C SER A 209 -24.08 3.23 7.28
N ASP A 210 -23.17 4.16 7.01
CA ASP A 210 -23.09 5.47 7.62
C ASP A 210 -22.27 6.41 6.70
N PRO A 211 -22.92 7.02 5.69
CA PRO A 211 -22.24 7.80 4.66
C PRO A 211 -21.41 8.96 5.21
N GLU A 212 -21.78 9.54 6.36
CA GLU A 212 -21.07 10.67 6.96
C GLU A 212 -19.61 10.31 7.30
N LYS A 213 -19.31 9.03 7.58
CA LYS A 213 -17.95 8.52 7.79
C LYS A 213 -17.05 8.57 6.56
N LEU A 214 -17.61 8.80 5.37
CA LEU A 214 -16.82 9.00 4.16
C LEU A 214 -16.11 10.35 4.15
N LYS A 215 -16.68 11.40 4.75
CA LYS A 215 -16.19 12.78 4.61
C LYS A 215 -14.69 12.94 4.89
N PRO A 216 -14.10 12.34 5.94
CA PRO A 216 -12.66 12.44 6.19
C PRO A 216 -11.77 11.74 5.14
N SER A 217 -12.36 10.85 4.32
CA SER A 217 -11.67 10.10 3.28
C SER A 217 -11.80 10.74 1.89
N LEU A 218 -12.61 11.80 1.76
CA LEU A 218 -12.82 12.52 0.50
C LEU A 218 -11.92 13.75 0.44
N HIS A 219 -11.31 13.97 -0.72
CA HIS A 219 -10.55 15.20 -0.99
C HIS A 219 -11.51 16.42 -0.98
N ALA A 220 -10.99 17.62 -0.67
CA ALA A 220 -11.80 18.85 -0.63
C ALA A 220 -12.52 19.12 -1.98
N ASP A 221 -11.84 18.84 -3.09
CA ASP A 221 -12.36 18.94 -4.46
C ASP A 221 -13.02 17.63 -4.98
N PHE A 222 -13.51 16.77 -4.09
CA PHE A 222 -14.06 15.48 -4.49
C PHE A 222 -15.22 15.59 -5.49
N LYS A 223 -15.26 14.66 -6.46
CA LYS A 223 -16.33 14.52 -7.45
C LYS A 223 -16.82 13.09 -7.58
N PHE A 224 -18.15 12.91 -7.52
CA PHE A 224 -18.81 11.68 -7.91
C PHE A 224 -19.46 11.85 -9.30
N THR A 225 -19.21 10.94 -10.23
CA THR A 225 -19.83 10.98 -11.56
C THR A 225 -20.46 9.63 -11.88
N TYR A 226 -21.75 9.64 -12.19
CA TYR A 226 -22.41 8.47 -12.76
C TYR A 226 -22.33 8.51 -14.28
N MET A 227 -21.75 7.49 -14.89
CA MET A 227 -21.32 7.52 -16.30
C MET A 227 -22.38 7.02 -17.30
N GLY A 228 -23.58 6.68 -16.83
CA GLY A 228 -24.64 6.19 -17.70
C GLY A 228 -25.17 7.23 -18.69
N LYS A 229 -25.80 6.76 -19.76
CA LYS A 229 -26.31 7.60 -20.87
C LYS A 229 -27.80 7.35 -21.08
N ILE A 230 -28.60 7.79 -20.12
CA ILE A 230 -30.05 7.59 -20.12
C ILE A 230 -30.73 8.95 -19.96
N GLU A 231 -31.73 9.20 -20.78
CA GLU A 231 -32.50 10.45 -20.75
C GLU A 231 -33.69 10.37 -19.78
N GLY A 232 -34.22 11.52 -19.37
CA GLY A 232 -35.47 11.58 -18.59
C GLY A 232 -35.38 11.01 -17.17
N THR A 233 -34.20 11.06 -16.56
CA THR A 233 -33.94 10.56 -15.21
C THR A 233 -34.12 11.66 -14.16
N LEU A 234 -34.22 11.26 -12.89
CA LEU A 234 -34.44 12.18 -11.77
C LEU A 234 -33.24 13.10 -11.50
N LEU A 235 -32.03 12.65 -11.87
CA LEU A 235 -30.79 13.39 -11.76
C LEU A 235 -29.99 13.20 -13.06
N PRO A 236 -29.35 14.26 -13.59
CA PRO A 236 -28.64 14.18 -14.86
C PRO A 236 -27.41 13.27 -14.76
N TYR A 237 -27.22 12.42 -15.76
CA TYR A 237 -26.06 11.55 -15.84
C TYR A 237 -24.89 12.19 -16.60
N GLY A 238 -23.68 11.69 -16.37
CA GLY A 238 -22.44 12.26 -16.88
C GLY A 238 -22.05 13.61 -16.25
N VAL A 239 -22.75 14.04 -15.20
CA VAL A 239 -22.46 15.28 -14.46
C VAL A 239 -21.68 14.96 -13.19
N PRO A 240 -20.55 15.66 -12.94
CA PRO A 240 -19.82 15.50 -11.69
C PRO A 240 -20.54 16.22 -10.54
N TYR A 241 -20.91 15.47 -9.51
CA TYR A 241 -21.46 15.96 -8.25
C TYR A 241 -20.33 16.23 -7.25
N ALA A 242 -20.22 17.49 -6.80
CA ALA A 242 -19.30 17.82 -5.70
C ALA A 242 -19.76 17.16 -4.39
N THR A 243 -18.89 17.13 -3.37
CA THR A 243 -19.17 16.50 -2.06
C THR A 243 -20.57 16.78 -1.54
N ASN A 244 -20.96 18.06 -1.37
CA ASN A 244 -22.28 18.39 -0.83
C ASN A 244 -23.42 17.87 -1.72
N GLU A 245 -23.30 17.98 -3.03
CA GLU A 245 -24.33 17.50 -3.96
C GLU A 245 -24.43 15.98 -3.97
N PHE A 246 -23.31 15.28 -3.83
CA PHE A 246 -23.31 13.83 -3.67
C PHE A 246 -24.13 13.41 -2.45
N PHE A 247 -23.88 14.03 -1.28
CA PHE A 247 -24.61 13.71 -0.04
C PHE A 247 -26.06 14.20 -0.03
N GLU A 248 -26.34 15.39 -0.54
CA GLU A 248 -27.65 16.03 -0.42
C GLU A 248 -28.60 15.69 -1.57
N LYS A 249 -28.05 15.37 -2.76
CA LYS A 249 -28.84 15.08 -3.97
C LYS A 249 -28.71 13.62 -4.40
N TRP A 250 -27.48 13.13 -4.59
CA TRP A 250 -27.26 11.80 -5.18
C TRP A 250 -27.62 10.66 -4.22
N LEU A 251 -27.11 10.65 -2.98
CA LEU A 251 -27.40 9.57 -2.04
C LEU A 251 -28.90 9.44 -1.69
N PRO A 252 -29.64 10.53 -1.41
CA PRO A 252 -31.07 10.44 -1.13
C PRO A 252 -31.92 10.04 -2.35
N HIS A 253 -31.34 10.06 -3.56
CA HIS A 253 -31.99 9.59 -4.77
C HIS A 253 -32.01 8.07 -4.88
N ILE A 254 -30.96 7.36 -4.45
CA ILE A 254 -30.82 5.90 -4.52
C ILE A 254 -32.05 5.14 -3.95
N PRO A 255 -32.53 5.37 -2.71
CA PRO A 255 -33.65 4.62 -2.17
C PRO A 255 -34.98 4.87 -2.90
N LYS A 256 -35.10 5.93 -3.71
CA LYS A 256 -36.28 6.16 -4.56
C LYS A 256 -36.34 5.18 -5.74
N LEU A 257 -35.19 4.65 -6.16
CA LEU A 257 -35.05 3.70 -7.26
C LEU A 257 -34.99 2.24 -6.79
N VAL A 258 -34.32 2.00 -5.66
CA VAL A 258 -34.17 0.68 -5.03
C VAL A 258 -34.71 0.73 -3.58
N PRO A 259 -36.04 0.73 -3.39
CA PRO A 259 -36.66 1.00 -2.08
C PRO A 259 -36.37 -0.06 -1.02
N ALA A 260 -36.03 -1.29 -1.42
CA ALA A 260 -35.64 -2.35 -0.51
C ALA A 260 -34.13 -2.32 -0.16
N GLY A 261 -33.36 -1.41 -0.75
CA GLY A 261 -31.90 -1.38 -0.70
C GLY A 261 -31.24 -2.22 -1.80
N ILE A 262 -29.91 -2.27 -1.75
CA ILE A 262 -29.04 -3.02 -2.66
C ILE A 262 -27.95 -3.73 -1.85
N GLU A 263 -27.62 -4.95 -2.24
CA GLU A 263 -26.44 -5.66 -1.77
C GLU A 263 -25.35 -5.58 -2.85
N LEU A 264 -24.11 -5.23 -2.45
CA LEU A 264 -22.96 -5.16 -3.36
C LEU A 264 -21.93 -6.21 -2.95
N LYS A 265 -21.58 -7.10 -3.89
CA LYS A 265 -20.52 -8.10 -3.72
C LYS A 265 -19.31 -7.71 -4.55
N THR A 266 -18.20 -7.40 -3.89
CA THR A 266 -16.90 -7.18 -4.55
C THR A 266 -16.39 -8.48 -5.16
N LEU A 267 -16.15 -8.47 -6.47
CA LEU A 267 -15.61 -9.60 -7.23
C LEU A 267 -14.11 -9.44 -7.46
N GLN A 268 -13.67 -8.22 -7.74
CA GLN A 268 -12.27 -7.91 -8.05
C GLN A 268 -11.93 -6.49 -7.62
N VAL A 269 -10.67 -6.30 -7.22
CA VAL A 269 -10.07 -4.97 -7.02
C VAL A 269 -8.75 -4.91 -7.78
N ILE A 270 -8.62 -3.94 -8.67
CA ILE A 270 -7.42 -3.70 -9.48
C ILE A 270 -6.87 -2.35 -9.03
N SER A 271 -5.63 -2.32 -8.53
CA SER A 271 -5.05 -1.14 -7.90
C SER A 271 -3.70 -0.76 -8.50
N SER A 272 -3.48 0.54 -8.60
CA SER A 272 -2.20 1.19 -8.95
C SER A 272 -1.88 2.27 -7.92
N ASP A 273 -0.74 2.93 -8.05
CA ASP A 273 -0.36 4.05 -7.18
C ASP A 273 -1.30 5.27 -7.35
N GLU A 274 -1.99 5.39 -8.49
CA GLU A 274 -2.80 6.57 -8.86
C GLU A 274 -4.31 6.34 -8.79
N GLY A 275 -4.76 5.08 -8.93
CA GLY A 275 -6.18 4.76 -9.03
C GLY A 275 -6.52 3.30 -8.71
N VAL A 276 -7.81 3.06 -8.45
CA VAL A 276 -8.36 1.74 -8.13
C VAL A 276 -9.65 1.50 -8.91
N ALA A 277 -9.74 0.37 -9.58
CA ALA A 277 -11.00 -0.14 -10.13
C ALA A 277 -11.58 -1.22 -9.21
N VAL A 278 -12.85 -1.06 -8.83
CA VAL A 278 -13.59 -2.07 -8.05
C VAL A 278 -14.69 -2.66 -8.92
N VAL A 279 -14.65 -3.96 -9.15
CA VAL A 279 -15.68 -4.70 -9.88
C VAL A 279 -16.64 -5.31 -8.87
N GLN A 280 -17.92 -5.02 -8.98
CA GLN A 280 -18.94 -5.52 -8.06
C GLN A 280 -20.15 -6.08 -8.79
N LYS A 281 -20.82 -7.02 -8.15
CA LYS A 281 -22.16 -7.45 -8.54
C LYS A 281 -23.18 -6.92 -7.54
N GLY A 282 -24.19 -6.23 -8.04
CA GLY A 282 -25.32 -5.76 -7.25
C GLY A 282 -26.49 -6.73 -7.32
N ASP A 283 -27.18 -6.86 -6.20
CA ASP A 283 -28.44 -7.57 -6.04
C ASP A 283 -29.45 -6.61 -5.44
N ALA A 284 -30.51 -6.30 -6.19
CA ALA A 284 -31.55 -5.41 -5.72
C ALA A 284 -32.92 -5.70 -6.35
N GLN A 285 -33.96 -5.19 -5.70
CA GLN A 285 -35.26 -5.03 -6.30
C GLN A 285 -35.42 -3.55 -6.70
N GLY A 286 -35.36 -3.28 -8.00
CA GLY A 286 -35.67 -1.98 -8.55
C GLY A 286 -37.17 -1.68 -8.50
N LYS A 287 -37.52 -0.40 -8.58
CA LYS A 287 -38.90 0.10 -8.56
C LYS A 287 -39.79 -0.55 -9.64
N TYR A 288 -39.22 -0.93 -10.79
CA TYR A 288 -39.95 -1.51 -11.93
C TYR A 288 -39.54 -2.95 -12.25
N GLY A 289 -38.72 -3.59 -11.41
CA GLY A 289 -38.36 -5.00 -11.58
C GLY A 289 -37.05 -5.38 -10.93
N ARG A 290 -36.72 -6.68 -11.01
CA ARG A 290 -35.45 -7.21 -10.51
C ARG A 290 -34.27 -6.49 -11.15
N TYR A 291 -33.31 -6.04 -10.35
CA TYR A 291 -32.20 -5.20 -10.76
C TYR A 291 -30.87 -5.79 -10.27
N ASP A 292 -30.41 -6.81 -11.00
CA ASP A 292 -29.13 -7.47 -10.75
C ASP A 292 -28.13 -6.94 -11.77
N ASN A 293 -27.34 -5.94 -11.37
CA ASN A 293 -26.43 -5.21 -12.27
C ASN A 293 -24.96 -5.49 -11.90
N ASP A 294 -24.08 -5.46 -12.90
CA ASP A 294 -22.64 -5.53 -12.69
C ASP A 294 -22.06 -4.12 -12.81
N TYR A 295 -21.17 -3.79 -11.87
CA TYR A 295 -20.63 -2.44 -11.70
C TYR A 295 -19.12 -2.46 -11.85
N VAL A 296 -18.60 -1.41 -12.46
CA VAL A 296 -17.19 -1.02 -12.34
C VAL A 296 -17.14 0.39 -11.76
N TRP A 297 -16.42 0.54 -10.66
CA TRP A 297 -16.19 1.82 -10.01
C TRP A 297 -14.74 2.21 -10.17
N ILE A 298 -14.48 3.38 -10.76
CA ILE A 298 -13.12 3.91 -10.92
C ILE A 298 -12.88 4.98 -9.86
N PHE A 299 -11.93 4.73 -8.98
CA PHE A 299 -11.47 5.65 -7.95
C PHE A 299 -10.16 6.29 -8.38
N ASN A 300 -10.10 7.61 -8.37
CA ASN A 300 -8.85 8.36 -8.50
C ASN A 300 -8.50 9.01 -7.16
N PHE A 301 -7.21 9.09 -6.86
CA PHE A 301 -6.72 9.57 -5.58
C PHE A 301 -5.87 10.82 -5.73
N LYS A 302 -5.94 11.71 -4.74
CA LYS A 302 -5.10 12.91 -4.63
C LYS A 302 -4.82 13.17 -3.16
N ASP A 303 -3.56 13.44 -2.82
CA ASP A 303 -3.12 13.72 -1.44
C ASP A 303 -3.51 12.62 -0.44
N GLY A 304 -3.54 11.36 -0.90
CA GLY A 304 -3.93 10.19 -0.10
C GLY A 304 -5.43 10.07 0.19
N LEU A 305 -6.27 10.91 -0.43
CA LEU A 305 -7.72 10.94 -0.28
C LEU A 305 -8.41 10.57 -1.60
N ILE A 306 -9.69 10.18 -1.54
CA ILE A 306 -10.50 9.90 -2.72
C ILE A 306 -10.80 11.23 -3.41
N PHE A 307 -10.27 11.42 -4.61
CA PHE A 307 -10.44 12.63 -5.41
C PHE A 307 -11.64 12.52 -6.34
N SER A 308 -11.88 11.36 -6.95
CA SER A 308 -13.10 11.13 -7.70
C SER A 308 -13.53 9.67 -7.70
N VAL A 309 -14.82 9.48 -7.92
CA VAL A 309 -15.44 8.17 -8.16
C VAL A 309 -16.29 8.26 -9.42
N GLU A 310 -16.03 7.36 -10.36
CA GLU A 310 -16.87 7.17 -11.54
C GLU A 310 -17.59 5.82 -11.46
N GLU A 311 -18.91 5.84 -11.59
CA GLU A 311 -19.75 4.64 -11.60
C GLU A 311 -20.11 4.25 -13.04
N TYR A 312 -19.77 3.02 -13.42
CA TYR A 312 -20.20 2.38 -14.66
C TYR A 312 -21.06 1.17 -14.35
N ASN A 313 -22.21 1.07 -15.03
CA ASN A 313 -23.13 -0.07 -14.90
C ASN A 313 -23.99 -0.21 -16.19
N SER A 314 -24.92 -1.16 -16.22
CA SER A 314 -25.81 -1.34 -17.38
C SER A 314 -26.89 -0.25 -17.50
N ASP A 315 -26.78 0.59 -18.53
CA ASP A 315 -27.80 1.58 -18.89
C ASP A 315 -29.17 0.94 -19.16
N PHE A 316 -29.17 -0.22 -19.81
CA PHE A 316 -30.40 -0.97 -20.11
C PHE A 316 -31.13 -1.36 -18.82
N LEU A 317 -30.41 -1.90 -17.84
CA LEU A 317 -31.02 -2.31 -16.57
C LEU A 317 -31.50 -1.11 -15.77
N VAL A 318 -30.75 0.00 -15.75
CA VAL A 318 -31.17 1.21 -15.05
C VAL A 318 -32.43 1.80 -15.70
N ALA A 319 -32.42 2.00 -17.01
CA ALA A 319 -33.57 2.54 -17.74
C ALA A 319 -34.82 1.68 -17.56
N SER A 320 -34.71 0.35 -17.73
CA SER A 320 -35.86 -0.55 -17.67
C SER A 320 -36.31 -0.89 -16.24
N ARG A 321 -35.40 -1.15 -15.31
CA ARG A 321 -35.71 -1.68 -13.97
C ARG A 321 -35.82 -0.60 -12.90
N LEU A 322 -35.14 0.54 -13.07
CA LEU A 322 -35.19 1.65 -12.12
C LEU A 322 -36.12 2.79 -12.59
N TYR A 323 -36.25 3.01 -13.89
CA TYR A 323 -37.10 4.08 -14.45
C TYR A 323 -38.31 3.60 -15.26
N GLY A 324 -38.44 2.29 -15.53
CA GLY A 324 -39.59 1.74 -16.26
C GLY A 324 -39.63 2.15 -17.74
N GLN A 325 -38.49 2.59 -18.30
CA GLN A 325 -38.39 2.98 -19.70
C GLN A 325 -38.46 1.74 -20.59
N LYS A 326 -39.19 1.87 -21.71
CA LYS A 326 -39.21 0.85 -22.75
C LYS A 326 -38.00 1.06 -23.67
N VAL A 327 -36.92 0.36 -23.39
CA VAL A 327 -35.73 0.37 -24.23
C VAL A 327 -35.98 -0.57 -25.42
N LYS A 328 -36.01 -0.03 -26.64
CA LYS A 328 -36.04 -0.86 -27.85
C LYS A 328 -34.62 -1.39 -28.08
N THR A 329 -34.47 -2.70 -28.21
CA THR A 329 -33.26 -3.25 -28.83
C THR A 329 -33.18 -2.72 -30.25
N PRO A 330 -32.01 -2.26 -30.73
CA PRO A 330 -31.83 -2.00 -32.15
C PRO A 330 -32.23 -3.26 -32.94
N PRO A 331 -32.89 -3.12 -34.11
CA PRO A 331 -33.05 -4.26 -35.00
C PRO A 331 -31.66 -4.85 -35.33
N GLU A 332 -31.59 -6.18 -35.34
CA GLU A 332 -30.37 -6.96 -35.63
C GLU A 332 -29.76 -6.64 -37.00
#